data_AF-A0A8H5KSN9-F1
#
_entry.id   AF-A0A8H5KSN9-F1
#
_cell.length_a   1.000
_cell.length_b   1.000
_cell.length_c   1.000
_cell.angle_alpha   90.00
_cell.angle_beta   90.00
_cell.angle_gamma   90.00
#
_symmetry.space_group_name_H-M   'P 1'
#
loop_
_entity.id
_entity.type
_entity.pdbx_description
1 polymer ?
#
loop_
_entity_poly.entity_id
_entity_poly.type
_entity_poly.pdbx_seq_one_letter_code
_entity_poly.pdbx_strand_id
1 'polypeptide(L)'
;MSHLELLVHFSFAVYAPEFEEDHPSTKLVLEAALREKYLMLEVLAISARYLSTVHTSEADYYTRQAVELQTKAIELFNNADTAPADENSIARLLFSSILGRHMLVDVLARRDPDLEPFVNRFTQGARVHRGVRAVTTEEEWEILLTSKVGPLITKGLDPLGFHDPPPLRPHFTSLLSRTARLDDHDNEACTKALSMIEGALDDLQYPDRSSFGLRMIFVWPILLPERFIVLLERGIPEAIAILGRYSILLQAGESLWQVKDAGQYLLKLICSFLGSDWDEWV
;
A
#
# COMPACT_ATOMS: atom_id res chain seq x y z
N MET A 1 -22.03 15.44 -14.77
CA MET A 1 -21.49 16.41 -13.80
C MET A 1 -20.69 15.73 -12.70
N SER A 2 -21.06 14.53 -12.22
CA SER A 2 -20.30 13.78 -11.18
C SER A 2 -18.82 13.53 -11.52
N HIS A 3 -18.45 13.12 -12.73
CA HIS A 3 -17.03 12.87 -13.04
C HIS A 3 -16.15 14.13 -13.04
N LEU A 4 -16.71 15.31 -13.39
CA LEU A 4 -15.93 16.56 -13.35
C LEU A 4 -15.65 16.99 -11.91
N GLU A 5 -16.59 16.75 -11.01
CA GLU A 5 -16.42 16.95 -9.58
C GLU A 5 -15.29 16.05 -9.04
N LEU A 6 -15.34 14.74 -9.32
CA LEU A 6 -14.28 13.82 -8.91
C LEU A 6 -12.90 14.23 -9.45
N LEU A 7 -12.85 14.72 -10.70
CA LEU A 7 -11.61 15.14 -11.34
C LEU A 7 -11.00 16.38 -10.66
N VAL A 8 -11.79 17.39 -10.31
CA VAL A 8 -11.27 18.60 -9.63
C VAL A 8 -10.79 18.32 -8.21
N HIS A 9 -11.23 17.22 -7.61
CA HIS A 9 -10.77 16.76 -6.30
C HIS A 9 -9.53 15.86 -6.36
N PHE A 10 -9.04 15.49 -7.55
CA PHE A 10 -7.79 14.77 -7.64
C PHE A 10 -6.60 15.72 -7.44
N SER A 11 -5.72 15.39 -6.50
CA SER A 11 -4.39 16.00 -6.36
C SER A 11 -3.36 14.97 -5.94
N PHE A 12 -2.08 15.34 -6.04
CA PHE A 12 -1.00 14.50 -5.54
C PHE A 12 -1.12 14.26 -4.03
N ALA A 13 -1.53 15.25 -3.23
CA ALA A 13 -1.79 15.02 -1.80
C ALA A 13 -3.00 14.12 -1.53
N VAL A 14 -3.96 13.98 -2.45
CA VAL A 14 -5.02 12.97 -2.32
C VAL A 14 -4.43 11.58 -2.59
N TYR A 15 -3.67 11.43 -3.67
CA TYR A 15 -3.07 10.15 -4.02
C TYR A 15 -2.00 9.71 -3.02
N ALA A 16 -1.05 10.56 -2.67
CA ALA A 16 0.12 10.28 -1.84
C ALA A 16 0.32 11.33 -0.73
N PRO A 17 -0.59 11.39 0.27
CA PRO A 17 -0.61 12.41 1.34
C PRO A 17 0.63 12.43 2.25
N GLU A 18 1.45 11.39 2.24
CA GLU A 18 2.71 11.35 2.98
C GLU A 18 3.84 12.18 2.33
N PHE A 19 3.58 12.74 1.15
CA PHE A 19 4.43 13.72 0.49
C PHE A 19 3.83 15.12 0.59
N GLU A 20 4.68 16.13 0.44
CA GLU A 20 4.22 17.49 0.18
C GLU A 20 3.45 17.57 -1.15
N GLU A 21 2.49 18.51 -1.22
CA GLU A 21 1.72 18.75 -2.45
C GLU A 21 2.66 19.00 -3.63
N ASP A 22 2.40 18.30 -4.74
CA ASP A 22 3.24 18.32 -5.93
C ASP A 22 2.35 18.52 -7.16
N HIS A 23 2.16 19.79 -7.53
CA HIS A 23 1.38 20.16 -8.69
C HIS A 23 1.97 19.63 -10.01
N PRO A 24 3.29 19.63 -10.25
CA PRO A 24 3.89 18.93 -11.39
C PRO A 24 3.51 17.45 -11.48
N SER A 25 3.58 16.70 -10.37
CA SER A 25 3.19 15.28 -10.34
C SER A 25 1.70 15.10 -10.58
N THR A 26 0.85 15.94 -9.99
CA THR A 26 -0.60 15.96 -10.26
C THR A 26 -0.88 16.13 -11.76
N LYS A 27 -0.26 17.14 -12.38
CA LYS A 27 -0.41 17.44 -13.80
C LYS A 27 0.05 16.27 -14.66
N LEU A 28 1.18 15.64 -14.32
CA LEU A 28 1.71 14.49 -15.06
C LEU A 28 0.73 13.31 -15.05
N VAL A 29 0.14 12.99 -13.89
CA VAL A 29 -0.86 11.93 -13.78
C VAL A 29 -2.10 12.25 -14.61
N LEU A 30 -2.61 13.47 -14.52
CA LEU A 30 -3.78 13.91 -15.28
C LEU A 30 -3.53 13.91 -16.80
N GLU A 31 -2.34 14.32 -17.25
CA GLU A 31 -1.96 14.25 -18.67
C GLU A 31 -1.89 12.82 -19.20
N ALA A 32 -1.39 11.87 -18.39
CA ALA A 32 -1.41 10.46 -18.73
C ALA A 32 -2.83 9.90 -18.73
N ALA A 33 -3.65 10.27 -17.75
CA ALA A 33 -5.05 9.86 -17.63
C ALA A 33 -5.90 10.35 -18.82
N LEU A 34 -5.63 11.54 -19.35
CA LEU A 34 -6.31 12.06 -20.54
C LEU A 34 -6.09 11.20 -21.80
N ARG A 35 -4.99 10.44 -21.85
CA ARG A 35 -4.66 9.54 -22.96
C ARG A 35 -5.21 8.13 -22.75
N GLU A 36 -5.27 7.68 -21.49
CA GLU A 36 -5.60 6.30 -21.14
C GLU A 36 -6.84 6.22 -20.23
N LYS A 37 -7.93 5.64 -20.78
CA LYS A 37 -9.23 5.60 -20.11
C LYS A 37 -9.21 4.83 -18.78
N TYR A 38 -8.49 3.71 -18.70
CA TYR A 38 -8.39 2.94 -17.46
C TYR A 38 -7.75 3.78 -16.34
N LEU A 39 -6.71 4.56 -16.67
CA LEU A 39 -6.05 5.44 -15.71
C LEU A 39 -6.96 6.59 -15.28
N MET A 40 -7.70 7.20 -16.22
CA MET A 40 -8.69 8.22 -15.88
C MET A 40 -9.76 7.68 -14.91
N LEU A 41 -10.30 6.50 -15.17
CA LEU A 41 -11.30 5.93 -14.28
C LEU A 41 -10.75 5.67 -12.88
N GLU A 42 -9.50 5.19 -12.77
CA GLU A 42 -8.87 4.98 -11.46
C GLU A 42 -8.58 6.29 -10.70
N VAL A 43 -8.17 7.34 -11.42
CA VAL A 43 -8.05 8.70 -10.88
C VAL A 43 -9.38 9.19 -10.31
N LEU A 44 -10.48 8.99 -11.04
CA LEU A 44 -11.81 9.36 -10.55
C LEU A 44 -12.24 8.47 -9.38
N ALA A 45 -11.89 7.18 -9.41
CA ALA A 45 -12.24 6.22 -8.38
C ALA A 45 -11.61 6.58 -7.03
N ILE A 46 -10.30 6.87 -7.01
CA ILE A 46 -9.63 7.28 -5.77
C ILE A 46 -10.11 8.65 -5.27
N SER A 47 -10.46 9.58 -6.15
CA SER A 47 -11.11 10.84 -5.76
C SER A 47 -12.48 10.61 -5.12
N ALA A 48 -13.31 9.73 -5.70
CA ALA A 48 -14.58 9.36 -5.09
C ALA A 48 -14.34 8.72 -3.72
N ARG A 49 -13.33 7.85 -3.61
CA ARG A 49 -12.98 7.24 -2.33
C ARG A 49 -12.56 8.29 -1.29
N TYR A 50 -11.75 9.27 -1.66
CA TYR A 50 -11.41 10.39 -0.79
C TYR A 50 -12.65 11.18 -0.36
N LEU A 51 -13.52 11.56 -1.30
CA LEU A 51 -14.75 12.32 -1.01
C LEU A 51 -15.70 11.58 -0.09
N SER A 52 -15.73 10.25 -0.11
CA SER A 52 -16.50 9.46 0.87
C SER A 52 -16.05 9.68 2.32
N THR A 53 -14.79 10.09 2.54
CA THR A 53 -14.25 10.41 3.87
C THR A 53 -14.48 11.87 4.28
N VAL A 54 -14.70 12.76 3.30
CA VAL A 54 -14.92 14.20 3.51
C VAL A 54 -16.41 14.51 3.64
N HIS A 55 -17.25 13.90 2.80
CA HIS A 55 -18.69 14.10 2.75
C HIS A 55 -19.42 12.93 3.42
N THR A 56 -19.40 12.91 4.76
CA THR A 56 -19.91 11.78 5.55
C THR A 56 -21.40 11.49 5.34
N SER A 57 -22.21 12.51 5.00
CA SER A 57 -23.63 12.33 4.65
C SER A 57 -23.85 11.59 3.33
N GLU A 58 -22.88 11.63 2.44
CA GLU A 58 -22.91 11.03 1.09
C GLU A 58 -21.84 9.93 0.93
N ALA A 59 -21.29 9.45 2.05
CA ALA A 59 -20.19 8.48 2.06
C ALA A 59 -20.53 7.22 1.26
N ASP A 60 -21.75 6.68 1.41
CA ASP A 60 -22.22 5.50 0.68
C ASP A 60 -22.36 5.76 -0.83
N TYR A 61 -22.72 6.98 -1.22
CA TYR A 61 -22.82 7.37 -2.62
C TYR A 61 -21.44 7.40 -3.29
N TYR A 62 -20.48 8.08 -2.67
CA TYR A 62 -19.11 8.15 -3.19
C TYR A 62 -18.38 6.80 -3.10
N THR A 63 -18.62 5.99 -2.06
CA THR A 63 -18.04 4.64 -1.94
C THR A 63 -18.53 3.74 -3.07
N ARG A 64 -19.82 3.75 -3.41
CA ARG A 64 -20.34 2.99 -4.57
C ARG A 64 -19.73 3.48 -5.89
N GLN A 65 -19.64 4.79 -6.09
CA GLN A 65 -18.98 5.34 -7.29
C GLN A 65 -17.51 4.90 -7.39
N ALA A 66 -16.76 4.93 -6.29
CA ALA A 66 -15.37 4.47 -6.27
C ALA A 66 -15.24 3.02 -6.74
N VAL A 67 -16.09 2.12 -6.23
CA VAL A 67 -16.11 0.70 -6.61
C VAL A 67 -16.49 0.50 -8.08
N GLU A 68 -17.54 1.19 -8.57
CA GLU A 68 -17.99 1.10 -9.96
C GLU A 68 -16.89 1.56 -10.93
N LEU A 69 -16.25 2.69 -10.63
CA LEU A 69 -15.18 3.26 -11.43
C LEU A 69 -13.92 2.37 -11.43
N GLN A 70 -13.48 1.90 -10.25
CA GLN A 70 -12.33 1.00 -10.12
C GLN A 70 -12.57 -0.31 -10.87
N THR A 71 -13.74 -0.93 -10.72
CA THR A 71 -14.10 -2.16 -11.43
C THR A 71 -14.00 -1.95 -12.94
N LYS A 72 -14.56 -0.85 -13.45
CA LYS A 72 -14.49 -0.50 -14.87
C LYS A 72 -13.07 -0.20 -15.33
N ALA A 73 -12.25 0.43 -14.48
CA ALA A 73 -10.86 0.72 -14.76
C ALA A 73 -10.04 -0.58 -14.92
N ILE A 74 -10.21 -1.55 -14.01
CA ILE A 74 -9.59 -2.88 -14.09
C ILE A 74 -10.04 -3.63 -15.35
N GLU A 75 -11.33 -3.62 -15.66
CA GLU A 75 -11.84 -4.23 -16.90
C GLU A 75 -11.18 -3.63 -18.14
N LEU A 76 -11.05 -2.30 -18.22
CA LEU A 76 -10.42 -1.64 -19.36
C LEU A 76 -8.92 -1.91 -19.41
N PHE A 77 -8.24 -1.95 -18.26
CA PHE A 77 -6.81 -2.24 -18.19
C PHE A 77 -6.51 -3.66 -18.68
N ASN A 78 -7.28 -4.65 -18.22
CA ASN A 78 -7.10 -6.05 -18.63
C ASN A 78 -7.41 -6.30 -20.11
N ASN A 79 -8.27 -5.47 -20.72
CA ASN A 79 -8.63 -5.55 -22.14
C ASN A 79 -7.79 -4.64 -23.04
N ALA A 80 -6.95 -3.76 -22.47
CA ALA A 80 -6.08 -2.91 -23.25
C ALA A 80 -5.02 -3.80 -23.90
N ASP A 81 -5.07 -3.94 -25.24
CA ASP A 81 -4.11 -4.71 -26.01
C ASP A 81 -2.70 -4.46 -25.50
N THR A 82 -1.93 -5.54 -25.32
CA THR A 82 -0.51 -5.50 -24.94
C THR A 82 0.32 -4.99 -26.12
N ALA A 83 0.01 -3.79 -26.61
CA ALA A 83 0.85 -3.06 -27.54
C ALA A 83 2.28 -2.99 -26.97
N PRO A 84 3.31 -3.04 -27.82
CA PRO A 84 4.70 -3.01 -27.39
C PRO A 84 4.95 -1.88 -26.39
N ALA A 85 5.73 -2.19 -25.35
CA ALA A 85 5.73 -1.52 -24.06
C ALA A 85 6.09 -0.02 -24.04
N ASP A 86 6.54 0.56 -25.15
CA ASP A 86 7.18 1.88 -25.13
C ASP A 86 6.24 3.09 -25.05
N GLU A 87 5.00 3.05 -25.55
CA GLU A 87 4.11 4.24 -25.50
C GLU A 87 3.23 4.32 -24.24
N ASN A 88 2.88 3.18 -23.65
CA ASN A 88 1.87 3.09 -22.58
C ASN A 88 2.41 2.65 -21.21
N SER A 89 3.72 2.42 -21.06
CA SER A 89 4.35 2.00 -19.79
C SER A 89 4.09 2.97 -18.64
N ILE A 90 4.14 4.30 -18.89
CA ILE A 90 3.88 5.32 -17.87
C ILE A 90 2.45 5.20 -17.34
N ALA A 91 1.45 5.10 -18.21
CA ALA A 91 0.05 5.03 -17.80
C ALA A 91 -0.25 3.71 -17.08
N ARG A 92 0.34 2.59 -17.53
CA ARG A 92 0.23 1.30 -16.84
C ARG A 92 0.84 1.35 -15.44
N LEU A 93 2.04 1.93 -15.29
CA LEU A 93 2.70 2.11 -14.00
C LEU A 93 1.85 2.97 -13.05
N LEU A 94 1.40 4.15 -13.53
CA LEU A 94 0.59 5.08 -12.74
C LEU A 94 -0.74 4.45 -12.34
N PHE A 95 -1.45 3.82 -13.27
CA PHE A 95 -2.73 3.16 -13.00
C PHE A 95 -2.56 2.16 -11.88
N SER A 96 -1.53 1.34 -12.00
CA SER A 96 -1.34 0.25 -11.08
C SER A 96 -0.86 0.70 -9.70
N SER A 97 -0.09 1.78 -9.64
CA SER A 97 0.30 2.42 -8.37
C SER A 97 -0.89 3.05 -7.66
N ILE A 98 -1.79 3.73 -8.40
CA ILE A 98 -3.02 4.31 -7.84
C ILE A 98 -3.98 3.20 -7.41
N LEU A 99 -4.19 2.17 -8.24
CA LEU A 99 -5.04 1.04 -7.94
C LEU A 99 -4.58 0.30 -6.69
N GLY A 100 -3.30 -0.02 -6.60
CA GLY A 100 -2.74 -0.74 -5.46
C GLY A 100 -2.94 0.02 -4.15
N ARG A 101 -2.76 1.34 -4.18
CA ARG A 101 -3.08 2.20 -3.03
C ARG A 101 -4.58 2.23 -2.74
N HIS A 102 -5.43 2.40 -3.74
CA HIS A 102 -6.88 2.41 -3.58
C HIS A 102 -7.39 1.10 -2.93
N MET A 103 -6.89 -0.06 -3.37
CA MET A 103 -7.20 -1.34 -2.74
C MET A 103 -6.80 -1.40 -1.27
N LEU A 104 -5.62 -0.87 -0.91
CA LEU A 104 -5.20 -0.79 0.48
C LEU A 104 -6.12 0.12 1.31
N VAL A 105 -6.51 1.29 0.79
CA VAL A 105 -7.48 2.18 1.45
C VAL A 105 -8.79 1.46 1.74
N ASP A 106 -9.28 0.67 0.78
CA ASP A 106 -10.51 -0.10 0.96
C ASP A 106 -10.35 -1.15 2.06
N VAL A 107 -9.23 -1.89 2.08
CA VAL A 107 -8.93 -2.85 3.16
C VAL A 107 -8.90 -2.16 4.52
N LEU A 108 -8.17 -1.04 4.65
CA LEU A 108 -7.99 -0.32 5.90
C LEU A 108 -9.27 0.32 6.43
N ALA A 109 -10.21 0.69 5.55
CA ALA A 109 -11.46 1.31 5.94
C ALA A 109 -12.55 0.31 6.38
N ARG A 110 -12.36 -0.99 6.16
CA ARG A 110 -13.33 -2.00 6.60
C ARG A 110 -13.29 -2.18 8.12
N ARG A 111 -14.46 -2.45 8.69
CA ARG A 111 -14.64 -2.71 10.12
C ARG A 111 -15.33 -4.07 10.31
N ASP A 112 -14.73 -5.11 9.71
CA ASP A 112 -15.19 -6.50 9.90
C ASP A 112 -14.78 -6.98 11.30
N PRO A 113 -15.64 -7.69 12.05
CA PRO A 113 -15.39 -8.03 13.46
C PRO A 113 -14.27 -9.08 13.67
N ASP A 114 -13.91 -9.81 12.61
CA ASP A 114 -12.92 -10.88 12.64
C ASP A 114 -11.65 -10.48 11.87
N LEU A 115 -10.51 -11.06 12.26
CA LEU A 115 -9.21 -10.79 11.63
C LEU A 115 -9.08 -11.44 10.24
N GLU A 116 -9.65 -12.63 10.04
CA GLU A 116 -9.50 -13.41 8.80
C GLU A 116 -9.96 -12.65 7.53
N PRO A 117 -11.14 -11.99 7.51
CA PRO A 117 -11.53 -11.17 6.36
C PRO A 117 -10.57 -10.01 6.06
N PHE A 118 -9.95 -9.41 7.08
CA PHE A 118 -8.94 -8.38 6.88
C PHE A 118 -7.71 -8.97 6.21
N VAL A 119 -7.17 -10.06 6.77
CA VAL A 119 -5.96 -10.74 6.27
C VAL A 119 -6.15 -11.17 4.80
N ASN A 120 -7.26 -11.82 4.48
CA ASN A 120 -7.53 -12.30 3.11
C ASN A 120 -7.53 -11.17 2.08
N ARG A 121 -8.13 -10.02 2.41
CA ARG A 121 -8.16 -8.87 1.47
C ARG A 121 -6.83 -8.15 1.42
N PHE A 122 -6.13 -8.04 2.55
CA PHE A 122 -4.80 -7.46 2.61
C PHE A 122 -3.81 -8.26 1.74
N THR A 123 -3.78 -9.59 1.86
CA THR A 123 -2.89 -10.46 1.08
C THR A 123 -3.26 -10.49 -0.40
N GLN A 124 -4.56 -10.49 -0.72
CA GLN A 124 -5.02 -10.33 -2.10
C GLN A 124 -4.57 -9.00 -2.72
N GLY A 125 -4.75 -7.88 -1.99
CA GLY A 125 -4.31 -6.56 -2.42
C GLY A 125 -2.79 -6.49 -2.62
N ALA A 126 -2.02 -7.04 -1.68
CA ALA A 126 -0.56 -7.12 -1.78
C ALA A 126 -0.11 -7.86 -3.06
N ARG A 127 -0.76 -8.96 -3.41
CA ARG A 127 -0.44 -9.70 -4.65
C ARG A 127 -0.82 -8.95 -5.92
N VAL A 128 -1.99 -8.30 -5.96
CA VAL A 128 -2.39 -7.49 -7.12
C VAL A 128 -1.39 -6.35 -7.32
N HIS A 129 -1.03 -5.65 -6.25
CA HIS A 129 -0.05 -4.56 -6.29
C HIS A 129 1.35 -5.03 -6.72
N ARG A 130 1.74 -6.26 -6.35
CA ARG A 130 3.01 -6.87 -6.77
C ARG A 130 2.99 -7.34 -8.21
N GLY A 131 1.90 -7.94 -8.68
CA GLY A 131 1.77 -8.49 -10.04
C GLY A 131 1.95 -7.42 -11.11
N VAL A 132 1.48 -6.22 -10.82
CA VAL A 132 1.73 -4.99 -11.57
C VAL A 132 3.21 -4.70 -11.79
N ARG A 133 4.04 -4.83 -10.74
CA ARG A 133 5.48 -4.52 -10.81
C ARG A 133 6.22 -5.53 -11.67
N ALA A 134 5.71 -6.76 -11.74
CA ALA A 134 6.28 -7.82 -12.56
C ALA A 134 6.02 -7.65 -14.07
N VAL A 135 5.19 -6.68 -14.47
CA VAL A 135 4.89 -6.38 -15.89
C VAL A 135 5.98 -5.52 -16.54
N THR A 136 6.92 -4.99 -15.77
CA THR A 136 7.99 -4.12 -16.28
C THR A 136 9.31 -4.89 -16.35
N THR A 137 9.89 -5.01 -17.55
CA THR A 137 11.23 -5.59 -17.72
C THR A 137 12.31 -4.67 -17.13
N GLU A 138 13.53 -5.17 -16.88
CA GLU A 138 14.64 -4.30 -16.41
C GLU A 138 14.91 -3.15 -17.40
N GLU A 139 14.86 -3.42 -18.70
CA GLU A 139 15.03 -2.40 -19.75
C GLU A 139 13.92 -1.34 -19.72
N GLU A 140 12.66 -1.75 -19.57
CA GLU A 140 11.53 -0.82 -19.42
C GLU A 140 11.62 0.01 -18.14
N TRP A 141 12.19 -0.56 -17.07
CA TRP A 141 12.39 0.15 -15.81
C TRP A 141 13.41 1.28 -15.95
N GLU A 142 14.53 1.04 -16.64
CA GLU A 142 15.51 2.08 -16.96
C GLU A 142 14.91 3.20 -17.83
N ILE A 143 14.09 2.84 -18.81
CA ILE A 143 13.36 3.80 -19.65
C ILE A 143 12.40 4.64 -18.78
N LEU A 144 11.66 4.02 -17.87
CA LEU A 144 10.74 4.72 -16.97
C LEU A 144 11.47 5.70 -16.04
N LEU A 145 12.62 5.30 -15.49
CA LEU A 145 13.47 6.13 -14.64
C LEU A 145 14.04 7.35 -15.38
N THR A 146 14.31 7.22 -16.67
CA THR A 146 14.80 8.33 -17.52
C THR A 146 13.68 9.17 -18.15
N SER A 147 12.44 8.69 -18.09
CA SER A 147 11.26 9.39 -18.61
C SER A 147 10.77 10.53 -17.69
N LYS A 148 9.72 11.23 -18.13
CA LYS A 148 9.06 12.28 -17.33
C LYS A 148 8.51 11.81 -15.97
N VAL A 149 8.23 10.51 -15.80
CA VAL A 149 7.77 9.95 -14.51
C VAL A 149 8.93 9.57 -13.59
N GLY A 150 10.16 9.54 -14.09
CA GLY A 150 11.37 9.22 -13.33
C GLY A 150 11.54 10.00 -12.01
N PRO A 151 11.33 11.33 -11.99
CA PRO A 151 11.35 12.11 -10.75
C PRO A 151 10.29 11.67 -9.73
N LEU A 152 9.10 11.26 -10.19
CA LEU A 152 8.05 10.75 -9.32
C LEU A 152 8.40 9.37 -8.77
N ILE A 153 8.95 8.48 -9.61
CA ILE A 153 9.43 7.16 -9.18
C ILE A 153 10.52 7.32 -8.12
N THR A 154 11.54 8.13 -8.41
CA THR A 154 12.68 8.34 -7.50
C THR A 154 12.30 9.06 -6.21
N LYS A 155 11.33 9.98 -6.24
CA LYS A 155 10.74 10.57 -5.03
C LYS A 155 10.10 9.50 -4.14
N GLY A 156 9.49 8.48 -4.74
CA GLY A 156 8.92 7.33 -4.05
C GLY A 156 9.95 6.40 -3.41
N LEU A 157 11.21 6.41 -3.85
CA LEU A 157 12.27 5.52 -3.37
C LEU A 157 12.98 6.10 -2.14
N ASP A 158 13.39 5.23 -1.22
CA ASP A 158 14.34 5.57 -0.15
C ASP A 158 15.77 5.47 -0.69
N PRO A 159 16.60 6.54 -0.57
CA PRO A 159 18.02 6.49 -0.90
C PRO A 159 18.81 5.41 -0.15
N LEU A 160 18.36 5.02 1.05
CA LEU A 160 18.95 3.93 1.83
C LEU A 160 18.40 2.55 1.45
N GLY A 161 17.38 2.51 0.59
CA GLY A 161 16.80 1.29 0.03
C GLY A 161 15.80 0.59 0.96
N PHE A 162 14.51 0.63 0.62
CA PHE A 162 13.49 -0.16 1.33
C PHE A 162 13.70 -1.68 1.25
N HIS A 163 14.53 -2.14 0.31
CA HIS A 163 14.81 -3.56 0.08
C HIS A 163 15.88 -4.13 1.00
N ASP A 164 16.71 -3.26 1.59
CA ASP A 164 17.82 -3.59 2.48
C ASP A 164 17.55 -3.02 3.87
N PRO A 165 16.55 -3.55 4.59
CA PRO A 165 16.18 -3.03 5.89
C PRO A 165 17.32 -3.22 6.90
N PRO A 166 17.36 -2.40 7.96
CA PRO A 166 18.39 -2.53 8.99
C PRO A 166 18.33 -3.91 9.66
N PRO A 167 19.46 -4.37 10.24
CA PRO A 167 19.48 -5.60 11.02
C PRO A 167 18.43 -5.55 12.13
N LEU A 168 17.75 -6.67 12.31
CA LEU A 168 16.71 -6.78 13.32
C LEU A 168 17.30 -6.65 14.74
N ARG A 169 16.63 -5.91 15.62
CA ARG A 169 17.10 -5.71 17.00
C ARG A 169 17.14 -7.06 17.75
N PRO A 170 18.09 -7.27 18.68
CA PRO A 170 18.30 -8.57 19.34
C PRO A 170 17.05 -9.15 20.01
N HIS A 171 16.17 -8.30 20.54
CA HIS A 171 14.92 -8.74 21.16
C HIS A 171 14.02 -9.48 20.16
N PHE A 172 13.76 -8.92 18.98
CA PHE A 172 12.93 -9.56 17.95
C PHE A 172 13.60 -10.79 17.35
N THR A 173 14.92 -10.79 17.19
CA THR A 173 15.68 -12.00 16.81
C THR A 173 15.50 -13.11 17.86
N SER A 174 15.48 -12.75 19.14
CA SER A 174 15.19 -13.71 20.21
C SER A 174 13.75 -14.21 20.18
N LEU A 175 12.77 -13.36 19.84
CA LEU A 175 11.37 -13.78 19.71
C LEU A 175 11.18 -14.77 18.56
N LEU A 176 11.75 -14.48 17.38
CA LEU A 176 11.70 -15.36 16.20
C LEU A 176 12.44 -16.69 16.37
N SER A 177 13.44 -16.76 17.25
CA SER A 177 14.18 -18.00 17.53
C SER A 177 13.52 -18.86 18.60
N ARG A 178 12.66 -18.30 19.45
CA ARG A 178 11.90 -19.04 20.47
C ARG A 178 10.72 -19.81 19.87
N THR A 179 10.31 -19.48 18.66
CA THR A 179 9.13 -20.06 18.00
C THR A 179 9.49 -21.33 17.24
N ALA A 180 9.25 -22.50 17.84
CA ALA A 180 9.57 -23.81 17.27
C ALA A 180 8.75 -24.22 16.02
N ARG A 181 7.96 -23.31 15.45
CA ARG A 181 7.00 -23.59 14.36
C ARG A 181 7.45 -23.14 12.98
N LEU A 182 8.46 -22.27 12.89
CA LEU A 182 8.96 -21.76 11.61
C LEU A 182 10.15 -22.60 11.15
N ASP A 183 10.14 -23.01 9.88
CA ASP A 183 11.36 -23.50 9.22
C ASP A 183 12.29 -22.33 8.88
N ASP A 184 13.51 -22.62 8.42
CA ASP A 184 14.52 -21.61 8.13
C ASP A 184 14.04 -20.58 7.08
N HIS A 185 13.24 -21.00 6.09
CA HIS A 185 12.75 -20.12 5.03
C HIS A 185 11.59 -19.24 5.49
N ASP A 186 10.69 -19.79 6.30
CA ASP A 186 9.59 -19.06 6.91
C ASP A 186 10.14 -18.05 7.94
N ASN A 187 11.20 -18.42 8.67
CA ASN A 187 11.93 -17.54 9.57
C ASN A 187 12.60 -16.37 8.81
N GLU A 188 13.27 -16.66 7.69
CA GLU A 188 13.86 -15.62 6.82
C GLU A 188 12.80 -14.65 6.29
N ALA A 189 11.65 -15.17 5.85
CA ALA A 189 10.54 -14.35 5.35
C ALA A 189 9.96 -13.44 6.44
N CYS A 190 9.73 -13.98 7.65
CA CYS A 190 9.30 -13.20 8.82
C CYS A 190 10.34 -12.16 9.23
N THR A 191 11.63 -12.53 9.28
CA THR A 191 12.73 -11.63 9.61
C THR A 191 12.75 -10.45 8.64
N LYS A 192 12.69 -10.71 7.32
CA LYS A 192 12.69 -9.65 6.32
C LYS A 192 11.48 -8.73 6.45
N ALA A 193 10.28 -9.30 6.62
CA ALA A 193 9.05 -8.53 6.80
C ALA A 193 9.09 -7.64 8.04
N LEU A 194 9.60 -8.17 9.15
CA LEU A 194 9.71 -7.47 10.42
C LEU A 194 10.80 -6.39 10.39
N SER A 195 11.98 -6.67 9.84
CA SER A 195 13.06 -5.68 9.72
C SER A 195 12.61 -4.44 8.93
N MET A 196 11.80 -4.61 7.88
CA MET A 196 11.24 -3.48 7.13
C MET A 196 10.31 -2.61 7.99
N ILE A 197 9.45 -3.20 8.82
CA ILE A 197 8.56 -2.44 9.71
C ILE A 197 9.35 -1.77 10.83
N GLU A 198 10.28 -2.49 11.47
CA GLU A 198 11.08 -1.91 12.56
C GLU A 198 11.95 -0.76 12.06
N GLY A 199 12.52 -0.87 10.87
CA GLY A 199 13.22 0.24 10.22
C GLY A 199 12.30 1.44 9.98
N ALA A 200 11.07 1.22 9.51
CA ALA A 200 10.09 2.28 9.33
C ALA A 200 9.69 2.96 10.64
N LEU A 201 9.48 2.17 11.70
CA LEU A 201 9.17 2.68 13.05
C LEU A 201 10.35 3.45 13.66
N ASP A 202 11.59 3.04 13.36
CA ASP A 202 12.79 3.77 13.74
C ASP A 202 12.91 5.09 12.99
N ASP A 203 12.62 5.11 11.68
CA ASP A 203 12.60 6.33 10.85
C ASP A 203 11.60 7.38 11.37
N LEU A 204 10.46 6.96 11.94
CA LEU A 204 9.49 7.88 12.55
C LEU A 204 10.04 8.67 13.74
N GLN A 205 11.09 8.19 14.41
CA GLN A 205 11.69 8.86 15.56
C GLN A 205 12.58 10.04 15.15
N TYR A 206 12.95 10.14 13.87
CA TYR A 206 13.81 11.20 13.35
C TYR A 206 13.02 12.11 12.41
N PRO A 207 12.93 13.44 12.66
CA PRO A 207 12.15 14.36 11.84
C PRO A 207 12.45 14.27 10.33
N ASP A 208 13.74 14.19 9.97
CA ASP A 208 14.20 14.12 8.57
C ASP A 208 13.87 12.79 7.88
N ARG A 209 13.55 11.74 8.65
CA ARG A 209 13.23 10.40 8.15
C ARG A 209 11.76 10.04 8.28
N SER A 210 10.99 10.78 9.07
CA SER A 210 9.57 10.51 9.36
C SER A 210 8.70 10.28 8.12
N SER A 211 8.91 11.05 7.04
CA SER A 211 8.18 10.85 5.79
C SER A 211 8.49 9.50 5.13
N PHE A 212 9.70 8.97 5.25
CA PHE A 212 10.06 7.63 4.75
C PHE A 212 9.41 6.54 5.59
N GLY A 213 9.37 6.71 6.92
CA GLY A 213 8.63 5.83 7.82
C GLY A 213 7.15 5.75 7.42
N LEU A 214 6.48 6.89 7.17
CA LEU A 214 5.08 6.92 6.74
C LEU A 214 4.86 6.28 5.36
N ARG A 215 5.80 6.45 4.40
CA ARG A 215 5.70 5.79 3.08
C ARG A 215 5.64 4.27 3.19
N MET A 216 6.28 3.68 4.21
CA MET A 216 6.27 2.24 4.42
C MET A 216 4.88 1.68 4.73
N ILE A 217 3.91 2.50 5.12
CA ILE A 217 2.49 2.10 5.19
C ILE A 217 2.02 1.51 3.84
N PHE A 218 2.42 2.14 2.74
CA PHE A 218 1.98 1.80 1.39
C PHE A 218 2.99 0.94 0.64
N VAL A 219 4.28 1.07 0.97
CA VAL A 219 5.36 0.30 0.33
C VAL A 219 5.47 -1.12 0.91
N TRP A 220 5.33 -1.29 2.22
CA TRP A 220 5.52 -2.59 2.88
C TRP A 220 4.70 -3.73 2.26
N PRO A 221 3.38 -3.58 1.98
CA PRO A 221 2.58 -4.64 1.35
C PRO A 221 3.13 -5.10 -0.01
N ILE A 222 3.83 -4.23 -0.74
CA ILE A 222 4.42 -4.50 -2.07
C ILE A 222 5.74 -5.29 -1.94
N LEU A 223 6.43 -5.13 -0.82
CA LEU A 223 7.76 -5.71 -0.57
C LEU A 223 7.70 -7.06 0.14
N LEU A 224 6.51 -7.49 0.56
CA LEU A 224 6.33 -8.74 1.30
C LEU A 224 6.85 -9.96 0.51
N PRO A 225 7.68 -10.82 1.13
CA PRO A 225 8.01 -12.12 0.57
C PRO A 225 6.76 -12.97 0.37
N GLU A 226 6.67 -13.72 -0.74
CA GLU A 226 5.49 -14.58 -1.00
C GLU A 226 5.23 -15.58 0.14
N ARG A 227 6.31 -16.13 0.71
CA ARG A 227 6.23 -17.02 1.87
C ARG A 227 5.57 -16.35 3.07
N PHE A 228 5.92 -15.09 3.36
CA PHE A 228 5.30 -14.34 4.45
C PHE A 228 3.80 -14.12 4.21
N ILE A 229 3.40 -13.84 2.97
CA ILE A 229 1.99 -13.72 2.58
C ILE A 229 1.25 -15.04 2.87
N VAL A 230 1.82 -16.18 2.50
CA VAL A 230 1.25 -17.51 2.79
C VAL A 230 1.14 -17.77 4.31
N LEU A 231 2.10 -17.32 5.12
CA LEU A 231 2.04 -17.43 6.58
C LEU A 231 0.89 -16.60 7.18
N LEU A 232 0.67 -15.39 6.67
CA LEU A 232 -0.49 -14.56 7.06
C LEU A 232 -1.80 -15.27 6.76
N GLU A 233 -1.96 -15.79 5.54
CA GLU A 233 -3.19 -16.50 5.11
C GLU A 233 -3.47 -17.75 5.92
N ARG A 234 -2.42 -18.43 6.38
CA ARG A 234 -2.52 -19.58 7.29
C ARG A 234 -2.78 -19.20 8.74
N GLY A 235 -2.81 -17.91 9.07
CA GLY A 235 -3.00 -17.42 10.43
C GLY A 235 -1.85 -17.80 11.37
N ILE A 236 -0.62 -17.91 10.85
CA ILE A 236 0.54 -18.26 11.66
C ILE A 236 0.80 -17.13 12.68
N PRO A 237 0.81 -17.41 14.00
CA PRO A 237 0.83 -16.38 15.03
C PRO A 237 2.00 -15.38 14.90
N GLU A 238 3.18 -15.83 14.50
CA GLU A 238 4.36 -14.99 14.27
C GLU A 238 4.13 -13.97 13.14
N ALA A 239 3.50 -14.40 12.04
CA ALA A 239 3.17 -13.52 10.94
C ALA A 239 2.08 -12.52 11.34
N ILE A 240 1.08 -12.96 12.12
CA ILE A 240 0.04 -12.09 12.65
C ILE A 240 0.59 -11.09 13.67
N ALA A 241 1.58 -11.47 14.49
CA ALA A 241 2.26 -10.56 15.41
C ALA A 241 3.06 -9.48 14.66
N ILE A 242 3.71 -9.84 13.54
CA ILE A 242 4.37 -8.88 12.64
C ILE A 242 3.33 -7.94 11.99
N LEU A 243 2.15 -8.44 11.61
CA LEU A 243 1.03 -7.58 11.19
C LEU A 243 0.57 -6.64 12.33
N GLY A 244 0.75 -7.05 13.59
CA GLY A 244 0.58 -6.20 14.78
C GLY A 244 1.53 -5.02 14.77
N ARG A 245 2.81 -5.22 14.43
CA ARG A 245 3.77 -4.12 14.22
C ARG A 245 3.34 -3.17 13.11
N TYR A 246 2.80 -3.71 12.01
CA TYR A 246 2.24 -2.89 10.93
C TYR A 246 1.07 -2.03 11.42
N SER A 247 0.24 -2.54 12.34
CA SER A 247 -0.85 -1.76 12.93
C SER A 247 -0.35 -0.55 13.75
N ILE A 248 0.83 -0.66 14.38
CA ILE A 248 1.48 0.46 15.08
C ILE A 248 1.98 1.50 14.06
N LEU A 249 2.56 1.04 12.95
CA LEU A 249 2.96 1.93 11.85
C LEU A 249 1.75 2.67 11.25
N LEU A 250 0.61 1.99 11.10
CA LEU A 250 -0.65 2.60 10.69
C LEU A 250 -1.13 3.65 11.70
N GLN A 251 -1.00 3.42 13.01
CA GLN A 251 -1.37 4.42 14.03
C GLN A 251 -0.55 5.70 13.89
N ALA A 252 0.73 5.61 13.57
CA ALA A 252 1.55 6.79 13.31
C ALA A 252 1.07 7.60 12.08
N GLY A 253 0.39 6.94 11.13
CA GLY A 253 -0.24 7.55 9.97
C GLY A 253 -1.71 7.95 10.14
N GLU A 254 -2.26 8.00 11.37
CA GLU A 254 -3.70 8.23 11.60
C GLU A 254 -4.24 9.54 11.00
N SER A 255 -3.37 10.54 10.82
CA SER A 255 -3.70 11.82 10.20
C SER A 255 -3.94 11.70 8.68
N LEU A 256 -3.40 10.66 8.04
CA LEU A 256 -3.60 10.39 6.62
C LEU A 256 -5.05 9.96 6.39
N TRP A 257 -5.71 10.57 5.41
CA TRP A 257 -7.12 10.29 5.11
C TRP A 257 -7.38 8.80 4.76
N GLN A 258 -6.34 8.12 4.29
CA GLN A 258 -6.31 6.73 3.87
C GLN A 258 -6.24 5.72 5.01
N VAL A 259 -5.74 6.17 6.17
CA VAL A 259 -5.44 5.30 7.30
C VAL A 259 -6.45 5.52 8.42
N LYS A 260 -6.66 6.77 8.86
CA LYS A 260 -7.58 7.10 9.96
C LYS A 260 -7.34 6.18 11.19
N ASP A 261 -8.40 5.62 11.75
CA ASP A 261 -8.38 4.72 12.91
C ASP A 261 -8.01 3.26 12.57
N ALA A 262 -7.63 2.94 11.32
CA ALA A 262 -7.37 1.57 10.89
C ALA A 262 -6.29 0.87 11.72
N GLY A 263 -5.24 1.58 12.11
CA GLY A 263 -4.17 1.01 12.95
C GLY A 263 -4.66 0.58 14.33
N GLN A 264 -5.49 1.40 14.99
CA GLN A 264 -6.07 1.06 16.30
C GLN A 264 -7.06 -0.09 16.17
N TYR A 265 -7.84 -0.10 15.10
CA TYR A 265 -8.82 -1.15 14.82
C TYR A 265 -8.15 -2.51 14.57
N LEU A 266 -7.17 -2.55 13.67
CA LEU A 266 -6.41 -3.74 13.33
C LEU A 266 -5.68 -4.30 14.55
N LEU A 267 -5.07 -3.41 15.35
CA LEU A 267 -4.36 -3.82 16.56
C LEU A 267 -5.28 -4.60 17.53
N LYS A 268 -6.50 -4.09 17.75
CA LYS A 268 -7.49 -4.76 18.62
C LYS A 268 -7.85 -6.16 18.11
N LEU A 269 -8.05 -6.31 16.80
CA LEU A 269 -8.32 -7.63 16.19
C LEU A 269 -7.15 -8.59 16.40
N ILE A 270 -5.92 -8.12 16.25
CA ILE A 270 -4.71 -8.91 16.40
C ILE A 270 -4.51 -9.35 17.86
N CYS A 271 -4.64 -8.44 18.83
CA CYS A 271 -4.56 -8.78 20.25
C CYS A 271 -5.65 -9.79 20.65
N SER A 272 -6.87 -9.65 20.13
CA SER A 272 -7.95 -10.60 20.37
C SER A 272 -7.69 -11.98 19.75
N PHE A 273 -6.99 -12.04 18.61
CA PHE A 273 -6.67 -13.28 17.92
C PHE A 273 -5.50 -14.03 18.57
N LEU A 274 -4.45 -13.31 18.96
CA LEU A 274 -3.22 -13.88 19.52
C LEU A 274 -3.31 -14.21 21.01
N GLY A 275 -4.02 -13.38 21.78
CA GLY A 275 -4.03 -13.44 23.25
C GLY A 275 -2.78 -12.83 23.89
N SER A 276 -2.77 -12.78 25.23
CA SER A 276 -1.74 -12.07 26.03
C SER A 276 -0.33 -12.63 25.93
N ASP A 277 -0.17 -13.88 25.48
CA ASP A 277 1.14 -14.51 25.33
C ASP A 277 2.00 -13.83 24.26
N TRP A 278 1.40 -12.97 23.42
CA TRP A 278 2.05 -12.25 22.34
C TRP A 278 2.28 -10.76 22.62
N ASP A 279 1.98 -10.29 23.83
CA ASP A 279 2.15 -8.87 24.21
C ASP A 279 3.61 -8.39 24.03
N GLU A 280 4.60 -9.28 24.16
CA GLU A 280 6.03 -8.94 23.92
C GLU A 280 6.31 -8.51 22.48
N TRP A 281 5.45 -8.89 21.52
CA TRP A 281 5.64 -8.54 20.11
C TRP A 281 5.08 -7.16 19.76
N VAL A 282 4.11 -6.64 20.51
CA VAL A 282 3.27 -5.52 20.09
C VAL A 282 3.51 -4.33 21.01
#